data_AF-A0A9W7TZQ0-F1
#
_entry.id   AF-A0A9W7TZQ0-F1
#
_cell.length_a   1.000
_cell.length_b   1.000
_cell.length_c   1.000
_cell.angle_alpha   90.00
_cell.angle_beta   90.00
_cell.angle_gamma   90.00
#
_symmetry.space_group_name_H-M   'P 1'
#
loop_
_entity.id
_entity.type
_entity.pdbx_description
1 polymer ?
#
loop_
_entity_poly.entity_id
_entity_poly.type
_entity_poly.pdbx_seq_one_letter_code
_entity_poly.pdbx_strand_id
1 'polypeptide(L)'
;MAAERDAAGLAALSICESLMLALVERGVLRIEEAQAALEDAAAAHQNRDGKGQDPNLHRLAMQIVERLMIQVNAVHPPTENMGAGHRAERNSQD
;
A
#
# COMPACT_ATOMS: atom_id res chain seq x y z
N MET A 1 29.67 -7.78 -1.50
CA MET A 1 28.81 -8.97 -1.46
C MET A 1 27.62 -8.79 -0.50
N ALA A 2 27.78 -8.78 0.83
CA ALA A 2 26.62 -8.61 1.74
C ALA A 2 25.95 -7.24 1.62
N ALA A 3 26.72 -6.15 1.76
CA ALA A 3 26.21 -4.78 1.64
C ALA A 3 25.53 -4.48 0.28
N GLU A 4 25.97 -5.13 -0.79
CA GLU A 4 25.38 -4.99 -2.13
C GLU A 4 24.02 -5.70 -2.22
N ARG A 5 23.87 -6.86 -1.56
CA ARG A 5 22.58 -7.56 -1.43
C ARG A 5 21.60 -6.75 -0.58
N ASP A 6 22.08 -6.15 0.50
CA ASP A 6 21.24 -5.29 1.36
C ASP A 6 20.80 -4.03 0.60
N ALA A 7 21.71 -3.39 -0.14
CA ALA A 7 21.38 -2.26 -1.01
C ALA A 7 20.38 -2.64 -2.11
N ALA A 8 20.56 -3.81 -2.74
CA ALA A 8 19.61 -4.31 -3.74
C ALA A 8 18.23 -4.58 -3.14
N GLY A 9 18.16 -5.13 -1.93
CA GLY A 9 16.91 -5.35 -1.20
C GLY A 9 16.18 -4.04 -0.87
N LEU A 10 16.92 -3.03 -0.39
CA LEU A 10 16.38 -1.70 -0.12
C LEU A 10 15.88 -1.02 -1.40
N ALA A 11 16.64 -1.11 -2.49
CA ALA A 11 16.24 -0.55 -3.79
C ALA A 11 14.97 -1.23 -4.32
N ALA A 12 14.91 -2.57 -4.28
CA ALA A 12 13.74 -3.33 -4.71
C ALA A 12 12.49 -2.96 -3.90
N LEU A 13 12.61 -2.86 -2.57
CA LEU A 13 11.51 -2.44 -1.71
C LEU A 13 11.02 -1.04 -2.08
N SER A 14 11.92 -0.07 -2.20
CA SER A 14 11.59 1.32 -2.55
C SER A 14 10.90 1.43 -3.92
N ILE A 15 11.36 0.67 -4.90
CA ILE A 15 10.76 0.64 -6.24
C ILE A 15 9.34 0.04 -6.19
N CYS A 16 9.17 -1.10 -5.53
CA CYS A 16 7.86 -1.77 -5.42
C CYS A 16 6.85 -0.91 -4.65
N GLU A 17 7.28 -0.25 -3.58
CA GLU A 17 6.46 0.68 -2.80
C GLU A 17 6.01 1.86 -3.67
N SER A 18 6.95 2.52 -4.34
CA SER A 18 6.64 3.65 -5.24
C SER A 18 5.64 3.24 -6.34
N LEU A 19 5.83 2.05 -6.92
CA LEU A 19 4.95 1.53 -7.95
C LEU A 19 3.55 1.24 -7.40
N MET A 20 3.45 0.57 -6.26
CA MET A 20 2.16 0.23 -5.65
C MET A 20 1.37 1.49 -5.27
N LEU A 21 2.03 2.47 -4.65
CA LEU A 21 1.41 3.74 -4.31
C LEU A 21 0.92 4.47 -5.56
N ALA A 22 1.74 4.55 -6.62
CA ALA A 22 1.36 5.19 -7.87
C ALA A 22 0.19 4.48 -8.58
N LEU A 23 0.11 3.15 -8.49
CA LEU A 23 -1.02 2.38 -9.07
C LEU A 23 -2.33 2.67 -8.32
N VAL A 24 -2.28 2.77 -6.99
CA VAL A 24 -3.44 3.10 -6.16
C VAL A 24 -3.86 4.56 -6.36
N GLU A 25 -2.91 5.50 -6.30
CA GLU A 25 -3.17 6.94 -6.49
C GLU A 25 -3.80 7.23 -7.85
N ARG A 26 -3.38 6.53 -8.90
CA ARG A 26 -3.91 6.69 -10.26
C ARG A 26 -5.20 5.90 -10.51
N GLY A 27 -5.72 5.20 -9.50
CA GLY A 27 -6.92 4.36 -9.60
C GLY A 27 -6.78 3.16 -10.54
N VAL A 28 -5.55 2.74 -10.85
CA VAL A 28 -5.29 1.53 -11.64
C VAL A 28 -5.56 0.28 -10.80
N LEU A 29 -5.25 0.35 -9.51
CA LEU A 29 -5.54 -0.67 -8.51
C LEU A 29 -6.45 -0.06 -7.45
N ARG A 30 -7.55 -0.73 -7.09
CA ARG A 30 -8.38 -0.27 -5.97
C ARG A 30 -7.65 -0.52 -4.66
N ILE A 31 -7.95 0.30 -3.65
CA ILE A 31 -7.30 0.19 -2.33
C ILE A 31 -7.53 -1.19 -1.70
N GLU A 32 -8.72 -1.77 -1.87
CA GLU A 32 -9.04 -3.10 -1.33
C GLU A 32 -8.23 -4.21 -2.02
N GLU A 33 -7.96 -4.06 -3.32
CA GLU A 33 -7.15 -5.02 -4.08
C GLU A 33 -5.67 -4.92 -3.69
N ALA A 34 -5.18 -3.70 -3.44
CA ALA A 34 -3.84 -3.48 -2.92
C ALA A 34 -3.69 -4.07 -1.50
N GLN A 35 -4.66 -3.85 -0.62
CA GLN A 35 -4.68 -4.42 0.73
C GLN A 35 -4.68 -5.94 0.69
N ALA A 36 -5.58 -6.57 -0.07
CA ALA A 36 -5.66 -8.02 -0.18
C ALA A 36 -4.33 -8.62 -0.68
N ALA A 37 -3.71 -8.01 -1.69
CA ALA A 37 -2.41 -8.46 -2.20
C ALA A 37 -1.29 -8.36 -1.14
N LEU A 38 -1.31 -7.32 -0.30
CA LEU A 38 -0.35 -7.18 0.80
C LEU A 38 -0.64 -8.17 1.94
N GLU A 39 -1.90 -8.44 2.25
CA GLU A 39 -2.29 -9.46 3.24
C GLU A 39 -1.83 -10.86 2.81
N ASP A 40 -2.04 -11.22 1.54
CA ASP A 40 -1.55 -12.47 0.97
C ASP A 40 -0.02 -12.59 1.07
N ALA A 41 0.70 -11.50 0.79
CA ALA A 41 2.15 -11.45 0.95
C ALA A 41 2.57 -11.66 2.41
N ALA A 42 1.92 -11.00 3.37
CA ALA A 42 2.20 -11.18 4.79
C ALA A 42 1.91 -12.61 5.26
N ALA A 43 0.79 -13.21 4.83
CA ALA A 43 0.41 -14.58 5.16
C ALA A 43 1.41 -15.60 4.59
N ALA A 44 1.99 -15.35 3.41
CA ALA A 44 3.04 -16.19 2.84
C ALA A 44 4.33 -16.20 3.67
N HIS A 45 4.60 -15.15 4.46
CA HIS A 45 5.70 -15.13 5.42
C HIS A 45 5.36 -15.80 6.76
N GLN A 46 4.10 -15.72 7.21
CA GLN A 46 3.62 -16.42 8.42
C GLN A 46 3.66 -17.93 8.26
N ASN A 47 3.23 -18.47 7.11
CA ASN A 47 3.10 -19.91 6.89
C ASN A 47 4.44 -20.64 6.63
N ARG A 48 5.58 -19.98 6.80
CA ARG A 48 6.91 -20.57 6.55
C ARG A 48 7.60 -20.98 7.86
N ASP A 49 7.00 -21.92 8.57
CA ASP A 49 7.62 -22.68 9.67
C ASP A 49 8.55 -23.82 9.17
N GLY A 50 8.97 -23.76 7.90
CA GLY A 50 9.70 -24.82 7.21
C GLY A 50 11.22 -24.75 7.40
N LYS A 51 11.77 -25.82 7.99
CA LYS A 51 13.19 -26.20 8.14
C LYS A 51 14.20 -25.36 7.30
N GLY A 52 14.91 -24.46 7.97
CA GLY A 52 16.15 -23.86 7.47
C GLY A 52 16.09 -22.36 7.14
N GLN A 53 14.94 -21.70 7.31
CA GLN A 53 14.83 -20.25 7.15
C GLN A 53 14.86 -19.53 8.49
N ASP A 54 15.48 -18.35 8.55
CA ASP A 54 15.54 -17.53 9.77
C ASP A 54 14.16 -16.94 10.08
N PRO A 55 13.51 -17.34 11.19
CA PRO A 55 12.20 -16.81 11.58
C PRO A 55 12.21 -15.28 11.75
N ASN A 56 13.36 -14.68 12.08
CA ASN A 56 13.48 -13.23 12.22
C ASN A 56 13.39 -12.52 10.86
N LEU A 57 13.89 -13.14 9.78
CA LEU A 57 13.78 -12.59 8.43
C LEU A 57 12.32 -12.56 7.98
N HIS A 58 11.57 -13.64 8.24
CA HIS A 58 10.14 -13.70 7.91
C HIS A 58 9.34 -12.68 8.72
N ARG A 59 9.63 -12.53 10.01
CA ARG A 59 9.00 -11.51 10.86
C ARG A 59 9.29 -10.08 10.38
N LEU A 60 10.53 -9.80 9.97
CA LEU A 60 10.91 -8.48 9.46
C LEU A 60 10.20 -8.17 8.13
N ALA A 61 10.11 -9.16 7.23
CA ALA A 61 9.38 -9.02 5.97
C ALA A 61 7.89 -8.70 6.22
N MET A 62 7.24 -9.38 7.18
CA MET A 62 5.86 -9.07 7.56
C MET A 62 5.69 -7.61 8.03
N GLN A 63 6.58 -7.14 8.92
CA GLN A 63 6.52 -5.76 9.41
C GLN A 63 6.67 -4.72 8.29
N ILE A 64 7.50 -5.01 7.30
CA ILE A 64 7.66 -4.16 6.11
C ILE A 64 6.36 -4.13 5.30
N VAL A 65 5.72 -5.28 5.09
CA VAL A 65 4.45 -5.39 4.35
C VAL A 65 3.32 -4.67 5.09
N GLU A 66 3.20 -4.85 6.41
CA GLU A 66 2.23 -4.14 7.25
C GLU A 66 2.41 -2.62 7.18
N ARG A 67 3.66 -2.14 7.17
CA ARG A 67 3.95 -0.71 6.97
C ARG A 67 3.50 -0.21 5.59
N LEU A 68 3.64 -1.02 4.54
CA LEU A 68 3.18 -0.65 3.21
C LEU A 68 1.65 -0.55 3.14
N MET A 69 0.90 -1.39 3.86
CA MET A 69 -0.56 -1.28 3.96
C MET A 69 -0.99 0.09 4.52
N ILE A 70 -0.32 0.57 5.57
CA ILE A 70 -0.58 1.89 6.16
C ILE A 70 -0.34 3.00 5.13
N GLN A 71 0.73 2.90 4.34
CA GLN A 71 1.07 3.91 3.33
C GLN A 71 0.06 3.92 2.18
N VAL A 72 -0.37 2.74 1.72
CA VAL A 72 -1.43 2.60 0.71
C VAL A 72 -2.74 3.24 1.19
N ASN A 73 -3.10 3.05 2.45
CA ASN A 73 -4.29 3.68 3.03
C ASN A 73 -4.21 5.20 3.11
N ALA A 74 -3.01 5.73 3.31
CA ALA A 74 -2.79 7.17 3.40
C ALA A 74 -2.93 7.89 2.04
N VAL A 75 -2.65 7.22 0.91
CA VAL A 75 -2.71 7.83 -0.43
C VAL A 75 -4.11 7.82 -1.05
N HIS A 76 -5.04 7.07 -0.48
CA HIS A 76 -6.44 7.08 -0.90
C HIS A 76 -7.28 7.85 0.13
N PRO A 77 -7.39 9.20 0.04
CA PRO A 77 -8.27 9.93 0.92
C PRO A 77 -9.70 9.38 0.77
N PRO A 78 -10.48 9.25 1.86
CA PRO A 78 -11.88 8.93 1.73
C PRO A 78 -12.47 9.99 0.80
N THR A 79 -13.03 9.56 -0.33
CA THR A 79 -13.66 10.45 -1.30
C THR A 79 -14.70 11.27 -0.53
N GLU A 80 -14.35 12.51 -0.18
CA GLU A 80 -15.29 13.45 0.37
C GLU A 80 -16.39 13.63 -0.65
N ASN A 81 -17.60 13.35 -0.18
CA ASN A 81 -18.85 13.79 -0.75
C ASN A 81 -18.88 15.32 -0.84
N MET A 82 -18.10 15.91 -1.75
CA MET A 82 -18.09 17.34 -2.06
C MET A 82 -18.78 17.56 -3.40
N GLY A 83 -20.06 17.20 -3.45
CA GLY A 83 -20.88 17.20 -4.68
C GLY A 83 -22.35 17.53 -4.45
N ALA A 84 -22.71 18.26 -3.38
CA ALA A 84 -24.08 18.72 -3.15
C ALA A 84 -24.08 20.14 -2.59
N GLY A 85 -23.98 21.15 -3.47
CA GLY A 85 -24.04 22.55 -3.01
C GLY A 85 -23.96 23.64 -4.08
N HIS A 86 -24.29 23.35 -5.35
CA HIS A 86 -24.25 24.39 -6.40
C HIS A 86 -25.56 24.52 -7.19
N ARG A 87 -26.71 24.70 -6.51
CA ARG A 87 -27.94 25.18 -7.18
C ARG A 87 -29.01 25.79 -6.25
N ALA A 88 -28.69 26.90 -5.60
CA ALA A 88 -29.64 27.93 -5.16
C ALA A 88 -28.76 29.13 -4.85
N GLU A 89 -28.66 30.16 -5.68
CA GLU A 89 -29.47 31.38 -5.55
C GLU A 89 -29.12 32.26 -6.77
N ARG A 90 -29.83 32.06 -7.88
CA ARG A 90 -29.85 32.99 -9.01
C ARG A 90 -31.23 32.96 -9.63
N ASN A 91 -32.25 33.27 -8.84
CA ASN A 91 -33.53 33.72 -9.38
C ASN A 91 -34.37 34.40 -8.29
N SER A 92 -34.03 35.65 -7.95
CA SER A 92 -34.98 36.59 -7.36
C SER A 92 -34.45 38.02 -7.49
N GLN A 93 -34.35 38.48 -8.74
CA GLN A 93 -34.45 39.90 -9.06
C GLN A 93 -35.55 39.99 -10.13
N ASP A 94 -36.77 40.22 -9.67
CA ASP A 94 -37.86 40.93 -10.35
C ASP A 94 -38.95 41.25 -9.30
#